data_AF-A0AAC9IU63-F1
#
_entry.id   AF-A0AAC9IU63-F1
#
_cell.length_a   1.000
_cell.length_b   1.000
_cell.length_c   1.000
_cell.angle_alpha   90.00
_cell.angle_beta   90.00
_cell.angle_gamma   90.00
#
_symmetry.space_group_name_H-M   'P 1'
#
loop_
_entity.id
_entity.type
_entity.pdbx_description
1 polymer ?
#
loop_
_entity_poly.entity_id
_entity_poly.type
_entity_poly.pdbx_seq_one_letter_code
_entity_poly.pdbx_strand_id
1 'polypeptide(L)'
;MPLPSVEKFGAKRCIAKNRKTGLQCKNPSAWSCKVCRYHGARKSKNAVSGEDHYRFKNGEQTLRSRINRSEASLRIRMLEAIGWHIDLFVKGSGKTRGRKPRNFPKLDLNNANDLITAILISLPK
;
A
#
# COMPACT_ATOMS: atom_id res chain seq x y z
N MET A 1 -0.34 35.52 18.61
CA MET A 1 -0.30 34.39 19.55
C MET A 1 -1.21 33.29 19.02
N PRO A 2 -0.84 32.00 19.12
CA PRO A 2 -1.77 30.90 18.90
C PRO A 2 -3.04 31.02 19.75
N LEU A 3 -4.09 30.28 19.38
CA LEU A 3 -5.32 30.28 20.16
C LEU A 3 -5.10 29.64 21.54
N PRO A 4 -5.88 30.03 22.58
CA PRO A 4 -5.74 29.46 23.93
C PRO A 4 -5.85 27.93 23.97
N SER A 5 -6.61 27.33 23.05
CA SER A 5 -6.70 25.87 22.89
C SER A 5 -5.35 25.19 22.64
N VAL A 6 -4.47 25.86 21.89
CA VAL A 6 -3.12 25.36 21.58
C VAL A 6 -2.16 25.70 22.71
N GLU A 7 -2.23 26.91 23.25
CA GLU A 7 -1.29 27.39 24.28
C GLU A 7 -1.55 26.79 25.67
N LYS A 8 -2.81 26.72 26.10
CA LYS A 8 -3.19 26.33 27.47
C LYS A 8 -3.70 24.90 27.57
N PHE A 9 -4.36 24.40 26.54
CA PHE A 9 -5.05 23.11 26.57
C PHE A 9 -4.36 22.02 25.71
N GLY A 10 -3.14 22.28 25.23
CA GLY A 10 -2.31 21.27 24.56
C GLY A 10 -2.82 20.79 23.20
N ALA A 11 -3.75 21.50 22.57
CA ALA A 11 -4.23 21.12 21.24
C ALA A 11 -3.09 21.23 20.21
N LYS A 12 -2.91 20.19 19.37
CA LYS A 12 -1.91 20.21 18.30
C LYS A 12 -2.18 21.38 17.34
N ARG A 13 -1.13 22.10 16.94
CA ARG A 13 -1.23 23.26 16.04
C ARG A 13 -1.16 22.84 14.57
N CYS A 14 -1.89 23.55 13.72
CA CYS A 14 -1.80 23.38 12.27
C CYS A 14 -0.38 23.63 11.74
N ILE A 15 0.13 22.74 10.90
CA ILE A 15 1.47 22.86 10.29
C ILE A 15 1.52 23.75 9.03
N ALA A 16 0.36 24.07 8.44
CA ALA A 16 0.31 24.85 7.20
C ALA A 16 0.75 26.31 7.41
N LYS A 17 1.28 26.93 6.36
CA LYS A 17 1.59 28.36 6.32
C LYS A 17 0.40 29.15 5.80
N ASN A 18 0.13 30.31 6.39
CA ASN A 18 -0.85 31.26 5.88
C ASN A 18 -0.36 31.82 4.53
N ARG A 19 -1.19 31.73 3.49
CA ARG A 19 -0.85 32.19 2.14
C ARG A 19 -0.47 33.67 2.07
N LYS A 20 -1.11 34.54 2.88
CA LYS A 20 -0.88 35.99 2.85
C LYS A 20 0.39 36.41 3.57
N THR A 21 0.72 35.74 4.68
CA THR A 21 1.83 36.16 5.56
C THR A 21 3.04 35.23 5.52
N GLY A 22 2.93 34.03 4.95
CA GLY A 22 3.99 33.01 4.95
C GLY A 22 4.25 32.36 6.32
N LEU A 23 3.68 32.88 7.40
CA LEU A 23 3.86 32.38 8.76
C LEU A 23 2.98 31.16 9.03
N GLN A 24 3.39 30.31 9.98
CA GLN A 24 2.62 29.13 10.38
C GLN A 24 1.23 29.50 10.95
N CYS A 25 0.20 28.78 10.49
CA CYS A 25 -1.17 28.94 10.94
C CYS A 25 -1.28 28.78 12.47
N LYS A 26 -2.02 29.69 13.11
CA LYS A 26 -2.20 29.76 14.57
C LYS A 26 -3.39 28.93 15.09
N ASN A 27 -4.12 28.28 14.19
CA ASN A 27 -5.32 27.50 14.50
C ASN A 27 -4.93 26.07 14.94
N PRO A 28 -5.63 25.44 15.91
CA PRO A 28 -5.48 24.01 16.18
C PRO A 28 -5.74 23.15 14.94
N SER A 29 -5.05 22.02 14.88
CA SER A 29 -5.33 20.95 13.94
C SER A 29 -6.67 20.31 14.22
N ALA A 30 -7.39 19.88 13.18
CA ALA A 30 -8.72 19.30 13.31
C ALA A 30 -8.73 17.81 12.96
N TRP A 31 -9.61 17.02 13.58
CA TRP A 31 -9.95 15.64 13.20
C TRP A 31 -8.73 14.74 12.97
N SER A 32 -7.80 14.74 13.94
CA SER A 32 -6.52 14.01 13.91
C SER A 32 -5.61 14.28 12.68
N CYS A 33 -5.96 15.26 11.85
CA CYS A 33 -5.15 15.71 10.73
C CYS A 33 -3.99 16.59 11.22
N LYS A 34 -2.98 16.82 10.39
CA LYS A 34 -1.87 17.75 10.70
C LYS A 34 -2.24 19.23 10.49
N VAL A 35 -3.36 19.49 9.84
CA VAL A 35 -3.81 20.84 9.43
C VAL A 35 -5.16 21.18 10.08
N CYS A 36 -5.55 22.46 10.04
CA CYS A 36 -6.85 22.92 10.52
C CYS A 36 -7.93 22.81 9.42
N ARG A 37 -9.21 23.01 9.78
CA ARG A 37 -10.34 22.97 8.84
C ARG A 37 -10.18 23.94 7.65
N TYR A 38 -9.57 25.10 7.87
CA TYR A 38 -9.34 26.11 6.82
C TYR A 38 -8.16 25.78 5.89
N HIS A 39 -7.21 24.97 6.35
CA HIS A 39 -6.07 24.51 5.53
C HIS A 39 -6.26 23.07 5.03
N GLY A 40 -7.51 22.58 5.00
CA GLY A 40 -7.86 21.34 4.30
C GLY A 40 -7.99 20.10 5.17
N ALA A 41 -8.03 20.21 6.50
CA ALA A 41 -8.49 19.07 7.29
C ALA A 41 -9.93 18.74 6.87
N ARG A 42 -10.23 17.46 6.70
CA ARG A 42 -11.57 16.94 6.41
C ARG A 42 -11.87 15.80 7.38
N LYS A 43 -13.11 15.71 7.86
CA LYS A 43 -13.56 14.51 8.58
C LYS A 43 -13.47 13.33 7.62
N SER A 44 -13.01 12.16 8.08
CA SER A 44 -12.89 10.95 7.25
C SER A 44 -14.16 10.65 6.45
N LYS A 45 -15.33 10.81 7.08
CA LYS A 45 -16.65 10.65 6.44
C LYS A 45 -16.94 11.57 5.26
N ASN A 46 -16.24 12.71 5.14
CA ASN A 46 -16.41 13.68 4.05
C ASN A 46 -15.24 13.62 3.05
N ALA A 47 -14.30 12.70 3.23
CA ALA A 47 -13.24 12.46 2.27
C ALA A 47 -13.79 11.54 1.17
N VAL A 48 -13.87 12.08 -0.04
CA VAL A 48 -14.27 11.31 -1.21
C VAL A 48 -13.29 10.15 -1.42
N SER A 49 -13.79 8.94 -1.65
CA SER A 49 -12.98 7.72 -1.73
C SER A 49 -13.48 6.81 -2.85
N GLY A 50 -12.69 5.81 -3.22
CA GLY A 50 -13.07 4.89 -4.30
C GLY A 50 -13.19 5.59 -5.65
N GLU A 51 -14.28 5.27 -6.38
CA GLU A 51 -14.56 5.76 -7.74
C GLU A 51 -14.85 7.26 -7.76
N ASP A 52 -15.45 7.78 -6.70
CA ASP A 52 -15.77 9.20 -6.57
C ASP A 52 -14.53 10.07 -6.36
N HIS A 53 -13.38 9.48 -5.98
CA HIS A 53 -12.17 10.24 -5.69
C HIS A 53 -11.69 10.95 -6.96
N TYR A 54 -11.52 12.27 -6.94
CA TYR A 54 -11.05 13.12 -8.05
C TYR A 54 -9.72 12.73 -8.75
N ARG A 55 -9.01 11.72 -8.23
CA ARG A 55 -7.77 11.15 -8.82
C ARG A 55 -7.97 9.70 -9.29
N PHE A 56 -9.16 9.15 -9.13
CA PHE A 56 -9.53 7.85 -9.63
C PHE A 56 -9.59 7.94 -11.14
N LYS A 57 -8.58 7.35 -11.80
CA LYS A 57 -8.48 7.32 -13.26
C LYS A 57 -9.05 6.02 -13.84
N ASN A 58 -8.83 4.91 -13.14
CA ASN A 58 -9.28 3.57 -13.51
C ASN A 58 -9.26 2.64 -12.29
N GLY A 59 -10.14 1.62 -12.29
CA GLY A 59 -10.23 0.62 -11.23
C GLY A 59 -8.99 -0.28 -11.09
N GLU A 60 -8.12 -0.29 -12.09
CA GLU A 60 -6.94 -1.16 -12.16
C GLU A 60 -5.84 -0.83 -11.16
N GLN A 61 -5.79 0.41 -10.67
CA GLN A 61 -4.78 0.87 -9.71
C GLN A 61 -5.33 1.09 -8.30
N THR A 62 -6.55 0.61 -8.02
CA THR A 62 -7.08 0.56 -6.66
C THR A 62 -6.21 -0.32 -5.76
N LEU A 63 -6.31 -0.09 -4.44
CA LEU A 63 -5.64 -0.93 -3.44
C LEU A 63 -5.99 -2.42 -3.64
N ARG A 64 -7.26 -2.73 -3.90
CA ARG A 64 -7.74 -4.09 -4.18
C ARG A 64 -7.11 -4.66 -5.45
N SER A 65 -7.14 -3.94 -6.58
CA SER A 65 -6.53 -4.42 -7.83
C SER A 65 -5.02 -4.63 -7.71
N ARG A 66 -4.33 -3.79 -6.92
CA ARG A 66 -2.90 -3.98 -6.62
C ARG A 66 -2.64 -5.22 -5.78
N ILE A 67 -3.47 -5.48 -4.77
CA ILE A 67 -3.39 -6.70 -3.95
C ILE A 67 -3.61 -7.93 -4.84
N ASN A 68 -4.69 -7.96 -5.62
CA ASN A 68 -5.02 -9.06 -6.53
C ASN A 68 -3.87 -9.33 -7.52
N ARG A 69 -3.31 -8.27 -8.13
CA ARG A 69 -2.16 -8.40 -9.04
C ARG A 69 -0.92 -8.97 -8.34
N SER A 70 -0.68 -8.53 -7.11
CA SER A 70 0.43 -9.03 -6.29
C SER A 70 0.26 -10.50 -5.94
N GLU A 71 -0.94 -10.91 -5.53
CA GLU A 71 -1.27 -12.32 -5.24
C GLU A 71 -1.14 -13.20 -6.48
N ALA A 72 -1.66 -12.77 -7.63
CA ALA A 72 -1.51 -13.48 -8.90
C ALA A 72 -0.02 -13.64 -9.30
N SER A 73 0.77 -12.59 -9.11
CA SER A 73 2.22 -12.62 -9.39
C SER A 73 2.97 -13.57 -8.44
N LEU A 74 2.56 -13.63 -7.16
CA LEU A 74 3.12 -14.57 -6.19
C LEU A 74 2.81 -16.01 -6.59
N ARG A 75 1.56 -16.28 -6.96
CA ARG A 75 1.10 -17.59 -7.40
C ARG A 75 1.89 -18.12 -8.60
N ILE A 76 2.01 -17.33 -9.66
CA ILE A 76 2.78 -17.70 -10.86
C ILE A 76 4.24 -18.02 -10.49
N ARG A 77 4.80 -17.31 -9.50
CA ARG A 77 6.18 -17.51 -9.07
C ARG A 77 6.38 -18.76 -8.23
N MET A 78 5.40 -19.15 -7.44
CA MET A 78 5.43 -20.45 -6.76
C MET A 78 5.38 -21.58 -7.77
N LEU A 79 4.49 -21.50 -8.77
CA LEU A 79 4.43 -22.49 -9.85
C LEU A 79 5.74 -22.56 -10.63
N GLU A 80 6.37 -21.43 -10.92
CA GLU A 80 7.68 -21.40 -11.56
C GLU A 80 8.74 -22.08 -10.69
N ALA A 81 8.79 -21.80 -9.39
CA ALA A 81 9.76 -22.40 -8.48
C ALA A 81 9.56 -23.93 -8.38
N ILE A 82 8.32 -24.39 -8.27
CA ILE A 82 7.97 -25.82 -8.29
C ILE A 82 8.37 -26.45 -9.62
N GLY A 83 8.08 -25.79 -10.76
CA GLY A 83 8.44 -26.28 -12.09
C GLY A 83 9.95 -26.46 -12.27
N TRP A 84 10.77 -25.56 -11.71
CA TRP A 84 12.22 -25.72 -11.67
C TRP A 84 12.66 -26.88 -10.76
N HIS A 85 11.97 -27.09 -9.64
CA HIS A 85 12.30 -28.16 -8.71
C HIS A 85 12.00 -29.56 -9.28
N ILE A 86 10.94 -29.71 -10.07
CA ILE A 86 10.57 -30.99 -10.71
C ILE A 86 11.18 -31.18 -12.11
N ASP A 87 12.18 -30.38 -12.47
CA ASP A 87 12.84 -30.42 -13.79
C ASP A 87 11.86 -30.28 -14.99
N LEU A 88 10.73 -29.57 -14.81
CA LEU A 88 9.76 -29.29 -15.89
C LEU A 88 10.34 -28.33 -16.94
N PHE A 89 11.23 -27.43 -16.52
CA PHE A 89 11.92 -26.49 -17.40
C PHE A 89 13.28 -27.04 -17.83
N VAL A 90 13.62 -26.86 -19.10
CA VAL A 90 14.92 -27.29 -19.64
C VAL A 90 16.05 -26.61 -18.88
N LYS A 91 17.04 -27.39 -18.42
CA LYS A 91 18.23 -26.88 -17.73
C LYS A 91 18.96 -25.89 -18.65
N GLY A 92 19.23 -24.69 -18.13
CA GLY A 92 19.82 -23.60 -18.92
C GLY A 92 18.82 -22.79 -19.75
N SER A 93 17.51 -23.07 -19.68
CA SER A 93 16.51 -22.18 -20.26
C SER A 93 16.50 -20.81 -19.56
N GLY A 94 16.17 -19.77 -20.33
CA GLY A 94 16.17 -18.40 -19.83
C GLY A 94 15.15 -18.17 -18.71
N LYS A 95 15.34 -17.09 -17.95
CA LYS A 95 14.39 -16.67 -16.90
C LYS A 95 12.99 -16.48 -17.49
N THR A 96 11.96 -16.96 -16.81
CA THR A 96 10.59 -16.71 -17.27
C THR A 96 10.28 -15.21 -17.29
N ARG A 97 9.52 -14.79 -18.29
CA ARG A 97 9.19 -13.38 -18.52
C ARG A 97 8.30 -12.83 -17.39
N GLY A 98 8.34 -11.50 -17.24
CA GLY A 98 7.47 -10.78 -16.31
C GLY A 98 8.16 -10.31 -15.04
N ARG A 99 7.51 -9.36 -14.35
CA ARG A 99 8.04 -8.74 -13.14
C ARG A 99 7.94 -9.70 -11.97
N LYS A 100 9.05 -9.88 -11.24
CA LYS A 100 9.08 -10.72 -10.05
C LYS A 100 8.51 -9.93 -8.84
N PRO A 101 7.76 -10.58 -7.93
CA PRO A 101 7.24 -9.96 -6.72
C PRO A 101 8.39 -9.59 -5.79
N ARG A 102 8.26 -8.48 -5.05
CA ARG A 102 9.33 -7.97 -4.18
C ARG A 102 9.55 -8.83 -2.94
N ASN A 103 8.48 -9.32 -2.33
CA ASN A 103 8.52 -10.07 -1.07
C ASN A 103 8.21 -11.54 -1.30
N PHE A 104 8.97 -12.19 -2.19
CA PHE A 104 8.85 -13.62 -2.40
C PHE A 104 9.47 -14.36 -1.19
N PRO A 105 8.73 -15.24 -0.49
CA PRO A 105 9.30 -16.00 0.60
C PRO A 105 10.33 -16.97 0.02
N LYS A 106 11.52 -17.01 0.63
CA LYS A 106 12.55 -17.98 0.29
C LYS A 106 12.17 -19.30 0.96
N LEU A 107 11.55 -20.20 0.21
CA LEU A 107 11.21 -21.55 0.64
C LEU A 107 12.25 -22.52 0.11
N ASP A 108 12.63 -23.53 0.90
CA ASP A 108 13.47 -24.62 0.44
C ASP A 108 12.56 -25.76 -0.04
N LEU A 109 12.45 -25.92 -1.36
CA LEU A 109 11.54 -26.90 -1.96
C LEU A 109 11.98 -28.36 -1.72
N ASN A 110 13.21 -28.59 -1.23
CA ASN A 110 13.64 -29.92 -0.82
C ASN A 110 13.01 -30.35 0.51
N ASN A 111 12.53 -29.40 1.32
CA ASN A 111 11.80 -29.68 2.55
C ASN A 111 10.32 -29.90 2.22
N ALA A 112 9.79 -31.05 2.65
CA ALA A 112 8.40 -31.43 2.40
C ALA A 112 7.37 -30.38 2.91
N ASN A 113 7.62 -29.75 4.06
CA ASN A 113 6.71 -28.76 4.62
C ASN A 113 6.66 -27.47 3.79
N ASP A 114 7.81 -27.04 3.30
CA ASP A 114 7.95 -25.86 2.46
C ASP A 114 7.35 -26.10 1.07
N LEU A 115 7.51 -27.32 0.53
CA LEU A 115 6.88 -27.74 -0.72
C LEU A 115 5.35 -27.73 -0.60
N ILE A 116 4.80 -28.30 0.47
CA ILE A 116 3.34 -28.27 0.73
C ILE A 116 2.85 -26.81 0.81
N THR A 117 3.59 -25.95 1.51
CA THR A 117 3.27 -24.53 1.63
C THR A 117 3.29 -23.83 0.27
N ALA A 118 4.30 -24.09 -0.55
CA ALA A 118 4.41 -23.55 -1.90
C ALA A 118 3.22 -24.00 -2.79
N ILE A 119 2.83 -25.28 -2.71
CA ILE A 119 1.68 -25.83 -3.43
C ILE A 119 0.40 -25.11 -2.99
N LEU A 120 0.14 -25.01 -1.69
CA LEU A 120 -1.05 -24.35 -1.16
C LEU A 120 -1.16 -22.88 -1.61
N ILE A 121 -0.05 -22.13 -1.60
CA ILE A 121 0.00 -20.75 -2.10
C ILE A 121 -0.26 -20.69 -3.63
N SER A 122 0.14 -21.73 -4.35
CA SER A 122 0.04 -21.80 -5.81
C SER A 122 -1.36 -22.17 -6.32
N LEU A 123 -2.24 -22.66 -5.45
CA LEU A 123 -3.61 -23.05 -5.82
C LEU A 123 -4.53 -21.83 -6.02
N PRO A 124 -5.55 -21.94 -6.87
CA PRO A 124 -6.58 -20.91 -6.97
C PRO A 124 -7.35 -20.85 -5.64
N LYS A 125 -7.59 -19.63 -5.15
CA LYS A 125 -8.59 -19.37 -4.12
C LYS A 125 -9.96 -19.26 -4.76
#